data_AF-A0A7L0PXS3-F1
#
_entry.id   AF-A0A7L0PXS3-F1
#
_cell.length_a   1.000
_cell.length_b   1.000
_cell.length_c   1.000
_cell.angle_alpha   90.00
_cell.angle_beta   90.00
_cell.angle_gamma   90.00
#
_symmetry.space_group_name_H-M   'P 1'
#
loop_
_entity.id
_entity.type
_entity.pdbx_description
1 polymer ?
#
loop_
_entity_poly.entity_id
_entity_poly.type
_entity_poly.pdbx_seq_one_letter_code
_entity_poly.pdbx_strand_id
1 'polypeptide(L)'
;VNEEISVKHLPSTEPDPHVVRVGWSLDSCSTQLGEEPFSYGYGGTGKKSTNCKFENYGETFAENDVIACLVDFECGEEVEMSFMKNGKWLGVAYRVRKELLGGRALFPHVLVKNCAIEFNFGQREDTYFSVPPGFTFIQHLPVAERVRGTLGPKSKAECEILMMVGLPAAGKTTWAVKHAAANPSKKYNILGTNAIMDKMRVRRPPRSPRRRGCRASSRRHRPLLPKVMGLRRQRNYAGRWDVLIQQATQCLNRLIQIAARKKRNYILDQV
;
A
#
# COMPACT_ATOMS: atom_id res chain seq x y z
N VAL A 1 2.61 10.56 15.52
CA VAL A 1 3.75 10.60 14.54
C VAL A 1 4.90 11.24 15.28
N ASN A 2 6.08 10.64 15.30
CA ASN A 2 7.15 11.13 16.17
C ASN A 2 8.01 12.20 15.48
N GLU A 3 8.30 12.02 14.19
CA GLU A 3 9.17 12.92 13.45
C GLU A 3 8.85 12.91 11.96
N GLU A 4 8.85 14.08 11.34
CA GLU A 4 8.93 14.23 9.89
C GLU A 4 10.39 14.27 9.42
N ILE A 5 10.82 13.22 8.71
CA ILE A 5 12.22 13.07 8.26
C ILE A 5 12.51 14.15 7.21
N SER A 6 13.70 14.76 7.29
CA SER A 6 14.11 15.80 6.36
C SER A 6 14.11 15.33 4.89
N VAL A 7 13.35 16.03 4.06
CA VAL A 7 13.17 15.74 2.62
C VAL A 7 13.88 16.76 1.72
N LYS A 8 14.98 17.38 2.16
CA LYS A 8 15.73 18.39 1.37
C LYS A 8 16.17 17.91 -0.02
N HIS A 9 16.24 16.59 -0.22
CA HIS A 9 16.57 15.95 -1.49
C HIS A 9 15.37 15.85 -2.46
N LEU A 10 14.14 16.08 -1.98
CA LEU A 10 12.94 16.11 -2.80
C LEU A 10 12.76 17.51 -3.42
N PRO A 11 12.24 17.60 -4.66
CA PRO A 11 11.93 18.89 -5.26
C PRO A 11 10.83 19.60 -4.46
N SER A 12 10.88 20.92 -4.40
CA SER A 12 9.87 21.76 -3.74
C SER A 12 8.45 21.64 -4.31
N THR A 13 8.29 20.95 -5.45
CA THR A 13 7.02 20.64 -6.10
C THR A 13 6.40 19.32 -5.65
N GLU A 14 7.07 18.57 -4.76
CA GLU A 14 6.50 17.34 -4.19
C GLU A 14 5.29 17.69 -3.31
N PRO A 15 4.07 17.24 -3.67
CA PRO A 15 2.85 17.71 -3.02
C PRO A 15 2.64 17.11 -1.62
N ASP A 16 3.08 15.87 -1.42
CA ASP A 16 2.89 15.12 -0.18
C ASP A 16 4.24 14.50 0.23
N PRO A 17 5.20 15.31 0.73
CA PRO A 17 6.54 14.83 1.09
C PRO A 17 6.51 13.84 2.25
N HIS A 18 5.54 14.00 3.15
CA HIS A 18 5.32 13.20 4.34
C HIS A 18 3.94 12.57 4.24
N VAL A 19 3.86 11.24 4.34
CA VAL A 19 2.58 10.53 4.28
C VAL A 19 2.52 9.52 5.40
N VAL A 20 1.50 9.65 6.23
CA VAL A 20 1.10 8.64 7.21
C VAL A 20 -0.34 8.25 6.93
N ARG A 21 -0.60 6.95 6.88
CA ARG A 21 -1.96 6.39 6.81
C ARG A 21 -2.04 5.19 7.74
N VAL A 22 -3.05 5.18 8.59
CA VAL A 22 -3.28 4.14 9.61
C VAL A 22 -4.65 3.53 9.44
N GLY A 23 -4.84 2.29 9.88
CA GLY A 23 -6.15 1.65 9.86
C GLY A 23 -6.04 0.14 9.81
N TRP A 24 -6.91 -0.48 9.01
CA TRP A 24 -7.13 -1.92 9.04
C TRP A 24 -7.16 -2.50 7.63
N SER A 25 -6.62 -3.70 7.45
CA SER A 25 -6.84 -4.45 6.20
C SER A 25 -6.84 -5.95 6.43
N LEU A 26 -7.31 -6.70 5.43
CA LEU A 26 -7.10 -8.15 5.42
C LEU A 26 -5.64 -8.51 5.19
N ASP A 27 -5.25 -9.70 5.64
CA ASP A 27 -3.91 -10.25 5.44
C ASP A 27 -3.57 -10.41 3.94
N SER A 28 -4.56 -10.63 3.08
CA SER A 28 -4.37 -10.76 1.63
C SER A 28 -4.10 -9.43 0.93
N CYS A 29 -4.27 -8.29 1.60
CA CYS A 29 -4.09 -7.00 0.96
C CYS A 29 -2.62 -6.71 0.65
N SER A 30 -2.39 -5.89 -0.37
CA SER A 30 -1.08 -5.32 -0.69
C SER A 30 -0.62 -4.33 0.39
N THR A 31 0.61 -3.85 0.25
CA THR A 31 1.20 -2.85 1.17
C THR A 31 0.64 -1.44 0.99
N GLN A 32 -0.31 -1.22 0.07
CA GLN A 32 -0.87 0.08 -0.25
C GLN A 32 -2.22 0.28 0.48
N LEU A 33 -2.15 0.63 1.76
CA LEU A 33 -3.34 0.83 2.60
C LEU A 33 -4.37 1.76 1.94
N GLY A 34 -5.62 1.32 1.78
CA GLY A 34 -6.72 2.09 1.18
C GLY A 34 -6.80 2.05 -0.35
N GLU A 35 -5.88 1.38 -1.05
CA GLU A 35 -5.88 1.30 -2.52
C GLU A 35 -6.57 0.05 -3.08
N GLU A 36 -7.20 -0.77 -2.24
CA GLU A 36 -7.90 -1.99 -2.64
C GLU A 36 -9.10 -2.30 -1.73
N PRO A 37 -10.00 -3.21 -2.14
CA PRO A 37 -11.09 -3.67 -1.30
C PRO A 37 -10.59 -4.26 0.03
N PHE A 38 -11.38 -4.11 1.09
CA PHE A 38 -11.04 -4.57 2.44
C PHE A 38 -9.75 -4.00 3.03
N SER A 39 -9.33 -2.83 2.52
CA SER A 39 -8.23 -2.04 3.03
C SER A 39 -8.79 -0.65 3.38
N TYR A 40 -8.74 -0.29 4.66
CA TYR A 40 -9.45 0.84 5.26
C TYR A 40 -8.44 1.74 5.95
N GLY A 41 -8.06 2.84 5.30
CA GLY A 41 -7.03 3.75 5.80
C GLY A 41 -7.56 5.13 6.15
N TYR A 42 -7.02 5.75 7.18
CA TYR A 42 -7.18 7.16 7.53
C TYR A 42 -5.82 7.84 7.45
N GLY A 43 -5.70 8.88 6.63
CA GLY A 43 -4.43 9.54 6.33
C GLY A 43 -4.31 10.94 6.95
N GLY A 44 -3.07 11.42 7.10
CA GLY A 44 -2.73 12.73 7.68
C GLY A 44 -3.43 13.92 7.00
N THR A 45 -3.89 13.76 5.77
CA THR A 45 -4.68 14.77 5.04
C THR A 45 -6.16 14.85 5.48
N GLY A 46 -6.55 14.22 6.58
CA GLY A 46 -7.95 14.20 7.06
C GLY A 46 -8.90 13.33 6.23
N LYS A 47 -8.36 12.49 5.35
CA LYS A 47 -9.14 11.66 4.42
C LYS A 47 -9.14 10.21 4.83
N LYS A 48 -10.31 9.58 4.76
CA LYS A 48 -10.47 8.13 4.77
C LYS A 48 -10.30 7.59 3.34
N SER A 49 -9.79 6.38 3.20
CA SER A 49 -9.51 5.74 1.93
C SER A 49 -9.75 4.23 1.92
N THR A 50 -10.47 3.77 0.91
CA THR A 50 -10.68 2.35 0.62
C THR A 50 -10.91 2.15 -0.87
N ASN A 51 -10.39 1.05 -1.44
CA ASN A 51 -10.53 0.73 -2.85
C ASN A 51 -10.24 1.90 -3.81
N CYS A 52 -9.13 2.61 -3.56
CA CYS A 52 -8.70 3.80 -4.31
C CYS A 52 -9.65 5.01 -4.24
N LYS A 53 -10.67 5.00 -3.38
CA LYS A 53 -11.53 6.15 -3.12
C LYS A 53 -11.00 6.90 -1.91
N PHE A 54 -10.99 8.22 -1.97
CA PHE A 54 -10.50 9.11 -0.91
C PHE A 54 -11.59 10.12 -0.60
N GLU A 55 -12.06 10.12 0.64
CA GLU A 55 -13.19 10.94 1.10
C GLU A 55 -12.79 11.71 2.36
N ASN A 56 -13.32 12.93 2.52
CA ASN A 56 -13.12 13.68 3.75
C ASN A 56 -13.82 12.95 4.91
N TYR A 57 -13.19 12.90 6.08
CA TYR A 57 -13.72 12.17 7.22
C TYR A 57 -13.43 12.90 8.53
N GLY A 58 -12.16 13.10 8.84
CA GLY A 58 -11.72 13.63 10.12
C GLY A 58 -10.80 14.82 9.94
N GLU A 59 -10.12 15.16 11.02
CA GLU A 59 -9.15 16.25 11.05
C GLU A 59 -7.84 15.83 10.37
N THR A 60 -7.04 16.79 9.91
CA THR A 60 -5.66 16.51 9.51
C THR A 60 -4.82 16.13 10.73
N PHE A 61 -3.76 15.36 10.54
CA PHE A 61 -2.79 15.07 11.60
C PHE A 61 -1.36 15.05 11.06
N ALA A 62 -0.42 15.43 11.91
CA ALA A 62 1.00 15.58 11.57
C ALA A 62 1.89 15.10 12.71
N GLU A 63 3.15 15.55 12.72
CA GLU A 63 4.08 15.34 13.84
C GLU A 63 3.44 15.67 15.20
N ASN A 64 3.79 14.89 16.22
CA ASN A 64 3.31 14.97 17.61
C ASN A 64 1.82 14.61 17.83
N ASP A 65 1.03 14.37 16.78
CA ASP A 65 -0.34 13.86 16.95
C ASP A 65 -0.35 12.35 17.29
N VAL A 66 -1.24 11.99 18.21
CA VAL A 66 -1.53 10.60 18.60
C VAL A 66 -2.86 10.17 17.99
N ILE A 67 -2.83 9.10 17.20
CA ILE A 67 -4.02 8.53 16.55
C ILE A 67 -4.33 7.16 17.17
N ALA A 68 -5.51 7.00 17.77
CA ALA A 68 -6.05 5.68 18.08
C ALA A 68 -6.89 5.17 16.90
N CYS A 69 -6.66 3.91 16.54
CA CYS A 69 -7.44 3.18 15.56
C CYS A 69 -8.35 2.21 16.30
N LEU A 70 -9.66 2.35 16.15
CA LEU A 70 -10.67 1.56 16.84
C LEU A 70 -11.36 0.65 15.82
N VAL A 71 -11.67 -0.56 16.24
CA VAL A 71 -12.51 -1.50 15.49
C VAL A 71 -13.45 -2.20 16.46
N ASP A 72 -14.74 -2.12 16.16
CA ASP A 72 -15.82 -2.73 16.94
C ASP A 72 -16.45 -3.85 16.13
N PHE A 73 -16.38 -5.08 16.66
CA PHE A 73 -16.98 -6.28 16.08
C PHE A 73 -18.31 -6.67 16.73
N GLU A 74 -18.78 -5.94 17.74
CA GLU A 74 -19.99 -6.22 18.53
C GLU A 74 -21.21 -5.44 18.02
N CYS A 75 -21.04 -4.61 16.99
CA CYS A 75 -22.11 -3.81 16.38
C CYS A 75 -23.04 -4.63 15.45
N GLY A 76 -23.84 -5.53 16.02
CA GLY A 76 -24.83 -6.32 15.26
C GLY A 76 -24.20 -7.13 14.13
N GLU A 77 -24.67 -6.95 12.89
CA GLU A 77 -24.13 -7.61 11.68
C GLU A 77 -23.02 -6.82 10.99
N GLU A 78 -22.59 -5.70 11.56
CA GLU A 78 -21.56 -4.83 11.00
C GLU A 78 -20.31 -4.80 11.88
N VAL A 79 -19.20 -4.43 11.25
CA VAL A 79 -17.95 -4.06 11.89
C VAL A 79 -17.76 -2.58 11.68
N GLU A 80 -17.68 -1.82 12.76
CA GLU A 80 -17.43 -0.39 12.72
C GLU A 80 -15.96 -0.08 12.94
N MET A 81 -15.40 0.82 12.13
CA MET A 81 -14.04 1.32 12.32
C MET A 81 -14.10 2.82 12.51
N SER A 82 -13.45 3.30 13.56
CA SER A 82 -13.38 4.72 13.90
C SER A 82 -11.98 5.11 14.36
N PHE A 83 -11.73 6.41 14.42
CA PHE A 83 -10.44 6.95 14.81
C PHE A 83 -10.61 8.04 15.86
N MET A 84 -9.58 8.18 16.69
CA MET A 84 -9.47 9.30 17.61
C MET A 84 -8.16 10.04 17.36
N LYS A 85 -8.18 11.35 17.51
CA LYS A 85 -7.00 12.21 17.48
C LYS A 85 -6.84 12.86 18.84
N ASN A 86 -5.71 12.63 19.50
CA ASN A 86 -5.38 13.25 20.80
C ASN A 86 -6.54 13.11 21.83
N GLY A 87 -7.13 11.90 21.92
CA GLY A 87 -8.26 11.62 22.81
C GLY A 87 -9.63 12.11 22.33
N LYS A 88 -9.74 12.82 21.20
CA LYS A 88 -11.02 13.25 20.61
C LYS A 88 -11.51 12.24 19.58
N TRP A 89 -12.74 11.75 19.74
CA TRP A 89 -13.40 10.88 18.76
C TRP A 89 -13.79 11.62 17.49
N LEU A 90 -13.50 11.04 16.32
CA LEU A 90 -13.73 11.64 15.00
C LEU A 90 -14.98 11.08 14.29
N GLY A 91 -15.80 10.27 14.98
CA GLY A 91 -16.97 9.61 14.41
C GLY A 91 -16.64 8.30 13.67
N VAL A 92 -17.64 7.62 13.12
CA VAL A 92 -17.46 6.35 12.41
C VAL A 92 -16.91 6.59 11.00
N ALA A 93 -15.78 5.95 10.67
CA ALA A 93 -15.15 6.06 9.35
C ALA A 93 -15.71 5.04 8.36
N TYR A 94 -15.88 3.79 8.81
CA TYR A 94 -16.29 2.68 7.98
C TYR A 94 -17.30 1.80 8.71
N ARG A 95 -18.22 1.25 7.92
CA ARG A 95 -19.13 0.16 8.29
C ARG A 95 -19.01 -0.94 7.27
N VAL A 96 -18.80 -2.16 7.73
CA VAL A 96 -18.59 -3.32 6.88
C VAL A 96 -19.41 -4.48 7.41
N ARG A 97 -20.27 -5.05 6.57
CA ARG A 97 -21.03 -6.24 6.89
C ARG A 97 -20.12 -7.44 7.19
N LYS A 98 -20.38 -8.15 8.28
CA LYS A 98 -19.61 -9.32 8.72
C LYS A 98 -19.58 -10.42 7.66
N GLU A 99 -20.68 -10.58 6.90
CA GLU A 99 -20.77 -11.56 5.82
C GLU A 99 -19.75 -11.28 4.70
N LEU A 100 -19.45 -10.00 4.42
CA LEU A 100 -18.44 -9.64 3.42
C LEU A 100 -17.01 -9.94 3.89
N LEU A 101 -16.76 -9.84 5.21
CA LEU A 101 -15.48 -10.25 5.78
C LEU A 101 -15.34 -11.78 5.78
N GLY A 102 -16.44 -12.53 5.86
CA GLY A 102 -16.42 -14.00 5.77
C GLY A 102 -15.53 -14.64 6.83
N GLY A 103 -15.58 -14.12 8.07
CA GLY A 103 -14.76 -14.58 9.19
C GLY A 103 -13.27 -14.24 9.11
N ARG A 104 -12.82 -13.45 8.12
CA ARG A 104 -11.41 -13.09 7.97
C ARG A 104 -10.98 -12.00 8.96
N ALA A 105 -9.82 -12.25 9.57
CA ALA A 105 -9.00 -11.32 10.37
C ALA A 105 -8.83 -9.91 9.76
N LEU A 106 -9.09 -8.84 10.51
CA LEU A 106 -8.55 -7.51 10.22
C LEU A 106 -7.23 -7.30 10.98
N PHE A 107 -6.25 -6.75 10.28
CA PHE A 107 -4.91 -6.52 10.81
C PHE A 107 -4.64 -5.02 10.89
N PRO A 108 -3.98 -4.52 11.96
CA PRO A 108 -3.45 -3.17 11.97
C PRO A 108 -2.53 -2.97 10.76
N HIS A 109 -2.80 -1.94 9.98
CA HIS A 109 -2.05 -1.62 8.78
C HIS A 109 -1.64 -0.16 8.83
N VAL A 110 -0.35 0.07 8.62
CA VAL A 110 0.22 1.41 8.61
C VAL A 110 1.10 1.58 7.38
N LEU A 111 0.85 2.64 6.63
CA LEU A 111 1.65 3.09 5.51
C LEU A 111 2.35 4.39 5.92
N VAL A 112 3.66 4.43 5.72
CA VAL A 112 4.50 5.57 6.07
C VAL A 112 5.43 5.94 4.91
N LYS A 113 5.62 7.24 4.70
CA LYS A 113 6.57 7.83 3.76
C LYS A 113 7.24 8.99 4.48
N ASN A 114 8.57 8.90 4.62
CA ASN A 114 9.41 9.94 5.21
C ASN A 114 9.01 10.38 6.62
N CYS A 115 8.38 9.53 7.42
CA CYS A 115 8.06 9.82 8.82
C CYS A 115 8.58 8.70 9.72
N ALA A 116 8.97 9.06 10.93
CA ALA A 116 9.14 8.13 12.04
C ALA A 116 7.83 8.05 12.84
N ILE A 117 7.42 6.83 13.18
CA ILE A 117 6.19 6.57 13.91
C ILE A 117 6.45 5.52 14.98
N GLU A 118 5.80 5.70 16.12
CA GLU A 118 5.78 4.73 17.21
C GLU A 118 4.40 4.09 17.31
N PHE A 119 4.39 2.82 17.72
CA PHE A 119 3.17 2.04 17.90
C PHE A 119 3.02 1.64 19.35
N ASN A 120 1.85 1.88 19.91
CA ASN A 120 1.43 1.30 21.18
C ASN A 120 0.26 0.35 20.93
N PHE A 121 0.53 -0.95 20.99
CA PHE A 121 -0.44 -2.03 20.89
C PHE A 121 -0.92 -2.51 22.26
N GLY A 122 -0.57 -1.81 23.35
CA GLY A 122 -0.80 -2.20 24.75
C GLY A 122 0.44 -2.72 25.46
N GLN A 123 1.63 -2.63 24.86
CA GLN A 123 2.87 -3.11 25.48
C GLN A 123 3.50 -2.11 26.47
N ARG A 124 2.99 -0.87 26.52
CA ARG A 124 3.47 0.18 27.43
C ARG A 124 2.57 0.24 28.67
N GLU A 125 3.15 0.55 29.82
CA GLU A 125 2.39 0.82 31.05
C GLU A 125 1.55 2.10 30.91
N ASP A 126 2.15 3.15 30.36
CA ASP A 126 1.47 4.42 30.12
C ASP A 126 0.73 4.45 28.77
N THR A 127 -0.55 4.84 28.82
CA THR A 127 -1.36 5.16 27.65
C THR A 127 -1.24 6.64 27.30
N TYR A 128 -1.10 6.98 26.02
CA TYR A 128 -1.08 8.40 25.58
C TYR A 128 -2.39 9.14 25.91
N PHE A 129 -3.50 8.42 26.01
CA PHE A 129 -4.78 8.88 26.53
C PHE A 129 -5.64 7.68 26.95
N SER A 130 -6.67 7.93 27.75
CA SER A 130 -7.59 6.90 28.26
C SER A 130 -8.23 6.11 27.13
N VAL A 131 -8.19 4.78 27.24
CA VAL A 131 -8.88 3.87 26.30
C VAL A 131 -10.39 4.13 26.40
N PRO A 132 -11.11 4.30 25.28
CA PRO A 132 -12.55 4.46 25.31
C PRO A 132 -13.27 3.29 25.98
N PRO A 133 -14.38 3.51 26.70
CA PRO A 133 -15.17 2.43 27.28
C PRO A 133 -15.56 1.38 26.22
N GLY A 134 -15.45 0.10 26.57
CA GLY A 134 -15.74 -1.03 25.67
C GLY A 134 -14.60 -1.41 24.72
N PHE A 135 -13.51 -0.64 24.67
CA PHE A 135 -12.33 -0.98 23.87
C PHE A 135 -11.19 -1.51 24.74
N THR A 136 -10.35 -2.34 24.13
CA THR A 136 -9.10 -2.80 24.73
C THR A 136 -7.99 -2.82 23.67
N PHE A 137 -6.75 -2.80 24.14
CA PHE A 137 -5.59 -2.94 23.26
C PHE A 137 -5.48 -4.35 22.68
N ILE A 138 -5.04 -4.44 21.42
CA ILE A 138 -4.90 -5.72 20.71
C ILE A 138 -3.96 -6.71 21.43
N GLN A 139 -2.95 -6.21 22.15
CA GLN A 139 -2.03 -7.07 22.92
C GLN A 139 -2.71 -7.73 24.13
N HIS A 140 -3.74 -7.11 24.70
CA HIS A 140 -4.48 -7.61 25.86
C HIS A 140 -5.58 -8.60 25.50
N LEU A 141 -5.91 -8.74 24.20
CA LEU A 141 -6.86 -9.76 23.75
C LEU A 141 -6.31 -11.17 24.01
N PRO A 142 -7.17 -12.13 24.44
CA PRO A 142 -6.80 -13.53 24.54
C PRO A 142 -6.16 -14.04 23.24
N VAL A 143 -5.18 -14.95 23.34
CA VAL A 143 -4.53 -15.53 22.16
C VAL A 143 -5.55 -16.26 21.26
N ALA A 144 -6.58 -16.87 21.85
CA ALA A 144 -7.64 -17.58 21.14
C ALA A 144 -8.47 -16.67 20.21
N GLU A 145 -8.54 -15.37 20.51
CA GLU A 145 -9.29 -14.38 19.72
C GLU A 145 -8.41 -13.67 18.69
N ARG A 146 -7.11 -13.98 18.67
CA ARG A 146 -6.15 -13.38 17.74
C ARG A 146 -5.86 -14.31 16.57
N VAL A 147 -6.03 -13.78 15.37
CA VAL A 147 -5.63 -14.48 14.15
C VAL A 147 -4.20 -14.10 13.78
N ARG A 148 -3.35 -15.11 13.60
CA ARG A 148 -1.98 -14.90 13.14
C ARG A 148 -1.98 -14.63 11.64
N GLY A 149 -1.32 -13.54 11.23
CA GLY A 149 -1.13 -13.24 9.80
C GLY A 149 -0.22 -14.27 9.12
N THR A 150 -0.21 -14.27 7.78
CA THR A 150 0.57 -15.25 7.01
C THR A 150 2.04 -15.23 7.41
N LEU A 151 2.54 -16.43 7.73
CA LEU A 151 3.94 -16.65 8.04
C LEU A 151 4.75 -16.85 6.77
N GLY A 152 5.96 -16.30 6.77
CA GLY A 152 6.93 -16.64 5.74
C GLY A 152 7.52 -18.04 5.96
N PRO A 153 8.35 -18.49 5.02
CA PRO A 153 9.13 -19.73 5.14
C PRO A 153 9.91 -19.80 6.46
N LYS A 154 10.03 -21.00 7.06
CA LYS A 154 10.71 -21.18 8.35
C LYS A 154 12.23 -21.04 8.20
N SER A 155 12.75 -21.45 7.05
CA SER A 155 14.16 -21.44 6.69
C SER A 155 14.41 -20.76 5.35
N LYS A 156 15.68 -20.46 5.04
CA LYS A 156 16.06 -19.96 3.70
C LYS A 156 15.89 -21.03 2.62
N ALA A 157 16.03 -22.31 2.97
CA ALA A 157 15.86 -23.43 2.04
C ALA A 157 14.41 -23.58 1.56
N GLU A 158 13.44 -23.17 2.39
CA GLU A 158 12.02 -23.15 2.04
C GLU A 158 11.58 -21.87 1.29
N CYS A 159 12.49 -20.91 1.06
CA CYS A 159 12.16 -19.70 0.32
C CYS A 159 12.17 -19.98 -1.19
N GLU A 160 11.10 -19.60 -1.87
CA GLU A 160 11.01 -19.66 -3.33
C GLU A 160 11.46 -18.34 -3.94
N ILE A 161 12.44 -18.41 -4.83
CA ILE A 161 12.93 -17.28 -5.62
C ILE A 161 12.77 -17.63 -7.09
N LEU A 162 11.84 -16.94 -7.76
CA LEU A 162 11.57 -17.14 -9.18
C LEU A 162 12.13 -15.97 -9.97
N MET A 163 13.14 -16.21 -10.80
CA MET A 163 13.72 -15.17 -11.66
C MET A 163 13.10 -15.24 -13.05
N MET A 164 12.48 -14.15 -13.48
CA MET A 164 11.89 -14.05 -14.82
C MET A 164 12.97 -13.71 -15.84
N VAL A 165 13.13 -14.57 -16.84
CA VAL A 165 14.08 -14.39 -17.95
C VAL A 165 13.32 -14.49 -19.27
N GLY A 166 13.58 -13.57 -20.19
CA GLY A 166 12.97 -13.58 -21.51
C GLY A 166 12.94 -12.19 -22.14
N LEU A 167 12.46 -12.12 -23.38
CA LEU A 167 12.43 -10.89 -24.15
C LEU A 167 11.52 -9.82 -23.50
N PRO A 168 11.77 -8.52 -23.75
CA PRO A 168 10.83 -7.47 -23.42
C PRO A 168 9.46 -7.75 -24.05
N ALA A 169 8.38 -7.44 -23.34
CA ALA A 169 6.99 -7.67 -23.77
C ALA A 169 6.58 -9.13 -24.02
N ALA A 170 7.39 -10.12 -23.62
CA ALA A 170 7.04 -11.55 -23.72
C ALA A 170 5.99 -12.03 -22.67
N GLY A 171 5.43 -11.12 -21.85
CA GLY A 171 4.43 -11.46 -20.84
C GLY A 171 4.97 -11.85 -19.46
N LYS A 172 6.26 -11.64 -19.18
CA LYS A 172 6.94 -11.97 -17.90
C LYS A 172 6.18 -11.43 -16.67
N THR A 173 5.96 -10.12 -16.62
CA THR A 173 5.21 -9.46 -15.53
C THR A 173 3.80 -10.04 -15.39
N THR A 174 3.12 -10.32 -16.50
CA THR A 174 1.77 -10.91 -16.49
C THR A 174 1.78 -12.30 -15.86
N TRP A 175 2.77 -13.13 -16.21
CA TRP A 175 2.94 -14.43 -15.61
C TRP A 175 3.24 -14.32 -14.11
N ALA A 176 4.17 -13.44 -13.71
CA ALA A 176 4.54 -13.22 -12.31
C ALA A 176 3.34 -12.85 -11.44
N VAL A 177 2.52 -11.89 -11.89
CA VAL A 177 1.30 -11.46 -11.20
C VAL A 177 0.28 -12.60 -11.12
N LYS A 178 0.07 -13.35 -12.20
CA LYS A 178 -0.85 -14.49 -12.22
C LYS A 178 -0.39 -15.60 -11.28
N HIS A 179 0.91 -15.90 -11.27
CA HIS A 179 1.49 -16.93 -10.40
C HIS A 179 1.36 -16.55 -8.92
N ALA A 180 1.63 -15.29 -8.58
CA ALA A 180 1.43 -14.78 -7.22
C ALA A 180 -0.05 -14.87 -6.78
N ALA A 181 -0.97 -14.48 -7.65
CA ALA A 181 -2.42 -14.55 -7.38
C ALA A 181 -2.94 -15.99 -7.25
N ALA A 182 -2.37 -16.94 -8.00
CA ALA A 182 -2.71 -18.36 -7.89
C ALA A 182 -2.15 -19.02 -6.61
N ASN A 183 -1.18 -18.40 -5.94
CA ASN A 183 -0.51 -18.92 -4.76
C ASN A 183 -0.57 -17.90 -3.59
N PRO A 184 -1.77 -17.53 -3.11
CA PRO A 184 -1.92 -16.47 -2.11
C PRO A 184 -1.23 -16.78 -0.79
N SER A 185 -1.17 -18.05 -0.39
CA SER A 185 -0.48 -18.51 0.83
C SER A 185 1.04 -18.30 0.78
N LYS A 186 1.64 -18.26 -0.42
CA LYS A 186 3.08 -18.02 -0.59
C LYS A 186 3.46 -16.55 -0.42
N LYS A 187 2.50 -15.61 -0.55
CA LYS A 187 2.74 -14.15 -0.47
C LYS A 187 4.01 -13.70 -1.19
N TYR A 188 4.06 -13.98 -2.49
CA TYR A 188 5.18 -13.58 -3.33
C TYR A 188 5.39 -12.07 -3.36
N ASN A 189 6.63 -11.65 -3.13
CA ASN A 189 7.05 -10.26 -3.28
C ASN A 189 7.62 -10.09 -4.69
N ILE A 190 6.88 -9.44 -5.57
CA ILE A 190 7.34 -9.16 -6.93
C ILE A 190 8.27 -7.95 -6.89
N LEU A 191 9.54 -8.18 -7.23
CA LEU A 191 10.59 -7.17 -7.29
C LEU A 191 10.94 -6.92 -8.76
N GLY A 192 10.57 -5.75 -9.25
CA GLY A 192 10.89 -5.32 -10.61
C GLY A 192 10.82 -3.80 -10.72
N THR A 193 11.54 -3.23 -11.68
CA THR A 193 11.55 -1.77 -11.91
C THR A 193 10.15 -1.26 -12.20
N ASN A 194 9.35 -1.98 -13.00
CA ASN A 194 7.96 -1.64 -13.26
C ASN A 194 7.08 -1.61 -12.01
N ALA A 195 7.21 -2.62 -11.13
CA ALA A 195 6.44 -2.69 -9.89
C ALA A 195 6.76 -1.52 -8.95
N ILE A 196 8.02 -1.07 -8.93
CA ILE A 196 8.45 0.12 -8.18
C ILE A 196 7.92 1.40 -8.83
N MET A 197 8.05 1.52 -10.15
CA MET A 197 7.55 2.68 -10.89
C MET A 197 6.05 2.88 -10.72
N ASP A 198 5.27 1.80 -10.69
CA ASP A 198 3.83 1.87 -10.45
C ASP A 198 3.50 2.43 -9.06
N LYS A 199 4.33 2.13 -8.04
CA LYS A 199 4.22 2.69 -6.67
C LYS A 199 4.75 4.12 -6.55
N MET A 200 5.70 4.51 -7.41
CA MET A 200 6.24 5.88 -7.48
C MET A 200 5.32 6.86 -8.21
N ARG A 201 4.15 6.42 -8.71
CA ARG A 201 3.22 7.30 -9.41
C ARG A 201 2.61 8.33 -8.47
N VAL A 202 2.93 9.60 -8.71
CA VAL A 202 2.19 10.75 -8.17
C VAL A 202 0.71 10.62 -8.58
N ARG A 203 -0.19 10.82 -7.60
CA ARG A 203 -1.66 10.74 -7.74
C ARG A 203 -2.13 11.15 -9.12
N ARG A 204 -2.69 10.20 -9.87
CA ARG A 204 -3.41 10.50 -11.10
C ARG A 204 -4.81 11.02 -10.72
N PRO A 205 -5.30 12.12 -11.32
CA PRO A 205 -6.74 12.34 -11.34
C PRO A 205 -7.43 11.12 -11.98
N PRO A 206 -8.66 10.77 -11.56
CA PRO A 206 -9.35 9.58 -12.02
C PRO A 206 -9.42 9.55 -13.55
N ARG A 207 -9.12 8.40 -14.15
CA ARG A 207 -9.28 8.20 -15.60
C ARG A 207 -10.77 8.29 -15.91
N SER A 208 -11.16 9.22 -16.77
CA SER A 208 -12.48 9.19 -17.38
C SER A 208 -12.71 7.87 -18.13
N PRO A 209 -13.94 7.33 -18.15
CA PRO A 209 -14.23 6.11 -18.90
C PRO A 209 -13.85 6.32 -20.36
N ARG A 210 -13.06 5.40 -20.93
CA ARG A 210 -12.73 5.42 -22.35
C ARG A 210 -14.04 5.28 -23.15
N ARG A 211 -14.54 6.37 -23.73
CA ARG A 211 -15.48 6.28 -24.85
C ARG A 211 -14.79 5.51 -25.97
N ARG A 212 -15.29 4.31 -26.30
CA ARG A 212 -14.92 3.59 -27.52
C ARG A 212 -15.47 4.40 -28.70
N GLY A 213 -14.69 5.34 -29.21
CA GLY A 213 -14.95 6.00 -30.48
C GLY A 213 -14.11 5.36 -31.57
N CYS A 214 -14.74 4.57 -32.44
CA CYS A 214 -14.19 4.24 -33.75
C CYS A 214 -13.99 5.55 -34.54
N ARG A 215 -12.76 5.84 -34.98
CA ARG A 215 -12.54 6.80 -36.07
C ARG A 215 -11.56 6.21 -37.07
N ALA A 216 -12.04 6.18 -38.31
CA ALA A 216 -11.38 5.72 -39.50
C ALA A 216 -10.10 6.51 -39.81
N SER A 217 -9.23 5.85 -40.57
CA SER A 217 -7.89 6.26 -40.98
C SER A 217 -7.83 7.55 -41.79
N SER A 218 -6.78 8.34 -41.56
CA SER A 218 -6.07 9.03 -42.64
C SER A 218 -4.56 8.94 -42.40
N ARG A 219 -3.84 8.40 -43.39
CA ARG A 219 -2.39 8.21 -43.39
C ARG A 219 -1.71 9.56 -43.65
N ARG A 220 -0.82 9.99 -42.75
CA ARG A 220 0.31 10.87 -43.09
C ARG A 220 1.58 10.26 -42.52
N HIS A 221 2.56 10.06 -43.40
CA HIS A 221 3.91 9.62 -43.04
C HIS A 221 4.55 10.58 -42.03
N ARG A 222 5.00 10.04 -40.89
CA ARG A 222 5.94 10.70 -39.97
C ARG A 222 7.19 9.83 -39.87
N PRO A 223 8.38 10.42 -39.75
CA PRO A 223 9.63 9.67 -39.66
C PRO A 223 9.64 8.76 -38.42
N LEU A 224 10.09 7.53 -38.63
CA LEU A 224 10.22 6.50 -37.60
C LEU A 224 11.38 6.87 -36.67
N LEU A 225 11.07 7.46 -35.51
CA LEU A 225 11.97 7.41 -34.36
C LEU A 225 12.10 5.95 -33.90
N PRO A 226 13.31 5.46 -33.55
CA PRO A 226 13.51 4.09 -33.13
C PRO A 226 12.65 3.77 -31.90
N LYS A 227 11.68 2.87 -32.10
CA LYS A 227 10.85 2.30 -31.03
C LYS A 227 11.66 1.23 -30.29
N VAL A 228 12.48 1.64 -29.34
CA VAL A 228 12.94 0.74 -28.28
C VAL A 228 11.94 0.87 -27.13
N MET A 229 11.51 -0.28 -26.60
CA MET A 229 10.52 -0.51 -25.54
C MET A 229 9.04 -0.46 -25.96
N GLY A 230 8.38 -1.62 -25.84
CA GLY A 230 6.93 -1.83 -25.97
C GLY A 230 6.06 -1.16 -24.90
N LEU A 231 6.50 -0.02 -24.36
CA LEU A 231 5.69 0.86 -23.54
C LEU A 231 5.23 2.04 -24.41
N ARG A 232 3.92 2.29 -24.47
CA ARG A 232 3.47 3.63 -24.89
C ARG A 232 4.10 4.62 -23.92
N ARG A 233 5.09 5.40 -24.36
CA ARG A 233 5.53 6.64 -23.69
C ARG A 233 4.26 7.40 -23.32
N GLN A 234 3.88 7.35 -22.03
CA GLN A 234 2.79 8.18 -21.57
C GLN A 234 3.28 9.62 -21.73
N ARG A 235 2.47 10.45 -22.41
CA ARG A 235 2.79 11.83 -22.80
C ARG A 235 3.28 12.76 -21.66
N ASN A 236 3.22 12.31 -20.41
CA ASN A 236 3.41 13.15 -19.22
C ASN A 236 4.83 13.15 -18.63
N TYR A 237 5.77 12.38 -19.17
CA TYR A 237 7.14 12.27 -18.65
C TYR A 237 8.19 12.61 -19.72
N ALA A 238 7.84 13.44 -20.71
CA ALA A 238 8.81 13.92 -21.69
C ALA A 238 9.96 14.64 -20.94
N GLY A 239 11.15 14.03 -20.91
CA GLY A 239 12.37 14.59 -20.32
C GLY A 239 12.83 14.04 -18.96
N ARG A 240 12.01 13.27 -18.23
CA ARG A 240 12.37 12.72 -16.89
C ARG A 240 12.23 11.20 -16.73
N TRP A 241 11.85 10.50 -17.79
CA TRP A 241 11.73 9.03 -17.78
C TRP A 241 13.03 8.33 -17.36
N ASP A 242 14.16 8.78 -17.89
CA ASP A 242 15.45 8.14 -17.63
C ASP A 242 15.87 8.30 -16.16
N VAL A 243 15.62 9.48 -15.59
CA VAL A 243 15.84 9.75 -14.15
C VAL A 243 14.95 8.86 -13.28
N LEU A 244 13.67 8.71 -13.64
CA LEU A 244 12.73 7.88 -12.90
C LEU A 244 13.09 6.39 -12.97
N ILE A 245 13.54 5.91 -14.14
CA ILE A 245 14.03 4.54 -14.30
C ILE A 245 15.31 4.33 -13.48
N GLN A 246 16.23 5.30 -13.48
CA GLN A 246 17.46 5.24 -12.69
C GLN A 246 17.15 5.15 -11.20
N GLN A 247 16.25 6.00 -10.69
CA GLN A 247 15.79 5.95 -9.30
C GLN A 247 15.09 4.62 -8.97
N ALA A 248 14.18 4.16 -9.83
CA ALA A 248 13.51 2.88 -9.64
C ALA A 248 14.50 1.71 -9.58
N THR A 249 15.55 1.75 -10.40
CA THR A 249 16.63 0.74 -10.41
C THR A 249 17.45 0.80 -9.12
N GLN A 250 17.80 1.98 -8.62
CA GLN A 250 18.48 2.13 -7.33
C GLN A 250 17.63 1.58 -6.18
N CYS A 251 16.33 1.91 -6.17
CA CYS A 251 15.39 1.35 -5.20
C CYS A 251 15.32 -0.19 -5.31
N LEU A 252 15.27 -0.73 -6.53
CA LEU A 252 15.24 -2.18 -6.74
C LEU A 252 16.47 -2.86 -6.15
N ASN A 253 17.67 -2.33 -6.41
CA ASN A 253 18.91 -2.88 -5.88
C ASN A 253 18.92 -2.89 -4.34
N ARG A 254 18.43 -1.81 -3.72
CA ARG A 254 18.30 -1.76 -2.25
C ARG A 254 17.27 -2.76 -1.73
N LEU A 255 16.14 -2.91 -2.41
CA LEU A 255 15.11 -3.90 -2.06
C LEU A 255 15.63 -5.33 -2.19
N ILE A 256 16.46 -5.64 -3.20
CA ILE A 256 17.11 -6.95 -3.35
C ILE A 256 18.06 -7.23 -2.19
N GLN A 257 18.88 -6.24 -1.77
CA GLN A 257 19.76 -6.40 -0.60
C GLN A 257 18.97 -6.68 0.69
N ILE A 258 17.84 -6.02 0.88
CA ILE A 258 16.94 -6.26 2.01
C ILE A 258 16.31 -7.66 1.88
N ALA A 259 15.83 -8.02 0.69
CA ALA A 259 15.22 -9.31 0.41
C ALA A 259 16.13 -10.49 0.75
N ALA A 260 17.42 -10.39 0.41
CA ALA A 260 18.43 -11.41 0.72
C ALA A 260 18.60 -11.71 2.23
N ARG A 261 18.17 -10.78 3.09
CA ARG A 261 18.23 -10.90 4.56
C ARG A 261 16.91 -11.36 5.18
N LYS A 262 15.84 -11.54 4.40
CA LYS A 262 14.50 -11.89 4.89
C LYS A 262 14.07 -13.27 4.39
N LYS A 263 13.32 -14.00 5.23
CA LYS A 263 12.71 -15.29 4.87
C LYS A 263 11.33 -15.05 4.26
N ARG A 264 11.29 -14.87 2.95
CA ARG A 264 10.09 -14.57 2.15
C ARG A 264 10.26 -15.15 0.75
N ASN A 265 9.14 -15.33 0.06
CA ASN A 265 9.12 -15.74 -1.34
C ASN A 265 9.19 -14.50 -2.23
N TYR A 266 9.97 -14.58 -3.30
CA TYR A 266 10.26 -13.47 -4.20
C TYR A 266 10.09 -13.89 -5.66
N ILE A 267 9.56 -12.97 -6.47
CA ILE A 267 9.63 -13.08 -7.93
C ILE A 267 10.45 -11.90 -8.42
N LEU A 268 11.58 -12.16 -9.06
CA LEU A 268 12.44 -11.13 -9.65
C LEU A 268 11.98 -10.89 -11.09
N ASP A 269 11.20 -9.84 -11.29
CA ASP A 269 10.70 -9.38 -12.60
C ASP A 269 11.66 -8.35 -13.19
N GLN A 270 12.81 -8.83 -13.69
CA GLN A 270 13.74 -8.00 -14.43
C GLN A 270 13.31 -7.92 -15.90
N VAL A 271 13.26 -6.69 -16.43
CA VAL A 271 12.87 -6.42 -17.82
C VAL A 271 14.09 -6.37 -18.70
#